data_AF-A0A2N7WM43-F1
#
_entry.id   AF-A0A2N7WM43-F1
#
_cell.length_a   1.000
_cell.length_b   1.000
_cell.length_c   1.000
_cell.angle_alpha   90.00
_cell.angle_beta   90.00
_cell.angle_gamma   90.00
#
_symmetry.space_group_name_H-M   'P 1'
#
loop_
_entity.id
_entity.type
_entity.pdbx_description
1 polymer ?
#
loop_
_entity_poly.entity_id
_entity_poly.type
_entity_poly.pdbx_seq_one_letter_code
_entity_poly.pdbx_strand_id
1 'polypeptide(L)'
;MWLASRYRRSAFADEFERRLTKETKLAEKIAKAVKPHGELIIGVFFDVDEGAEVTRNGPDDTYKLDITILHQADPDFFAAEKAATTAADTIETAFREKLFAPSKKWQHIELRSCEPMSESALTYQMFKQLKRWRLEHISLAADPQQPVLAE
;
A
#
# COMPACT_ATOMS: atom_id res chain seq x y z
N MET A 1 -11.85 1.95 -27.58
CA MET A 1 -10.52 2.43 -27.16
C MET A 1 -10.03 1.55 -25.99
N TRP A 2 -9.38 0.43 -26.32
CA TRP A 2 -9.03 -0.69 -25.42
C TRP A 2 -7.50 -0.79 -25.20
N LEU A 3 -6.82 0.35 -25.19
CA LEU A 3 -5.37 0.42 -24.96
C LEU A 3 -4.98 1.09 -23.63
N ALA A 4 -5.85 1.90 -23.03
CA ALA A 4 -5.58 2.54 -21.75
C ALA A 4 -5.74 1.60 -20.54
N SER A 5 -6.27 0.38 -20.73
CA SER A 5 -6.60 -0.52 -19.61
C SER A 5 -5.48 -1.46 -19.19
N ARG A 6 -4.35 -1.51 -19.93
CA ARG A 6 -3.21 -2.39 -19.65
C ARG A 6 -2.05 -1.74 -18.90
N TYR A 7 -2.09 -0.41 -18.76
CA TYR A 7 -1.22 0.32 -17.85
C TYR A 7 -2.14 1.01 -16.85
N ARG A 8 -2.59 0.29 -15.81
CA ARG A 8 -3.07 0.97 -14.60
C ARG A 8 -1.83 1.58 -13.95
N ARG A 9 -1.36 2.70 -14.52
CA ARG A 9 -0.41 3.59 -13.85
C ARG A 9 -0.85 3.70 -12.41
N SER A 10 0.11 3.58 -11.50
CA SER A 10 -0.17 3.78 -10.10
C SER A 10 -0.96 5.07 -9.91
N ALA A 11 -2.00 5.02 -9.08
CA ALA A 11 -2.91 6.12 -8.86
C ALA A 11 -2.31 7.24 -7.99
N PHE A 12 -0.98 7.23 -7.81
CA PHE A 12 -0.21 8.12 -6.96
C PHE A 12 0.83 8.87 -7.79
N ALA A 13 1.26 10.05 -7.30
CA ALA A 13 2.31 10.81 -7.95
C ALA A 13 3.61 9.98 -8.08
N ASP A 14 4.27 10.04 -9.25
CA ASP A 14 5.51 9.28 -9.54
C ASP A 14 6.59 9.50 -8.46
N GLU A 15 6.65 10.70 -7.90
CA GLU A 15 7.61 11.04 -6.84
C GLU A 15 7.30 10.36 -5.50
N PHE A 16 6.01 10.21 -5.15
CA PHE A 16 5.62 9.42 -3.99
C PHE A 16 6.04 7.95 -4.17
N GLU A 17 5.76 7.38 -5.34
CA GLU A 17 6.14 6.01 -5.66
C GLU A 17 7.64 5.78 -5.56
N ARG A 18 8.42 6.68 -6.16
CA ARG A 18 9.89 6.64 -6.12
C ARG A 18 10.39 6.65 -4.68
N ARG A 19 9.84 7.52 -3.82
CA ARG A 19 10.22 7.59 -2.40
C ARG A 19 9.87 6.31 -1.66
N LEU A 20 8.66 5.77 -1.85
CA LEU A 20 8.20 4.56 -1.17
C LEU A 20 8.99 3.31 -1.60
N THR A 21 9.33 3.20 -2.88
CA THR A 21 9.96 2.01 -3.47
C THR A 21 11.49 2.10 -3.48
N LYS A 22 12.07 3.07 -4.19
CA LYS A 22 13.51 3.13 -4.49
C LYS A 22 14.33 3.73 -3.36
N GLU A 23 13.87 4.84 -2.78
CA GLU A 23 14.63 5.57 -1.76
C GLU A 23 14.55 4.89 -0.39
N THR A 24 13.36 4.47 0.01
CA THR A 24 13.10 4.01 1.38
C THR A 24 12.94 2.50 1.49
N LYS A 25 12.59 1.83 0.38
CA LYS A 25 12.23 0.40 0.32
C LYS A 25 11.11 0.00 1.28
N LEU A 26 10.28 0.97 1.70
CA LEU A 26 9.14 0.71 2.58
C LEU A 26 8.05 -0.10 1.88
N ALA A 27 7.92 0.03 0.56
CA ALA A 27 7.06 -0.82 -0.25
C ALA A 27 7.33 -2.33 -0.01
N GLU A 28 8.60 -2.74 0.03
CA GLU A 28 8.97 -4.14 0.31
C GLU A 28 8.65 -4.54 1.77
N LYS A 29 8.78 -3.61 2.71
CA LYS A 29 8.46 -3.84 4.12
C LYS A 29 6.96 -4.04 4.34
N ILE A 30 6.13 -3.23 3.70
CA ILE A 30 4.66 -3.38 3.71
C ILE A 30 4.27 -4.74 3.13
N ALA A 31 4.83 -5.11 1.97
CA ALA A 31 4.56 -6.40 1.35
C ALA A 31 4.97 -7.57 2.27
N LYS A 32 6.12 -7.49 2.93
CA LYS A 32 6.60 -8.52 3.88
C LYS A 32 5.74 -8.61 5.14
N ALA A 33 5.19 -7.50 5.63
CA ALA A 33 4.31 -7.47 6.79
C ALA A 33 2.96 -8.15 6.50
N VAL A 34 2.42 -7.95 5.30
CA VAL A 34 1.09 -8.44 4.92
C VAL A 34 1.12 -9.86 4.35
N LYS A 35 2.20 -10.25 3.66
CA LYS A 35 2.30 -11.56 2.98
C LYS A 35 1.95 -12.78 3.85
N PRO A 36 2.37 -12.88 5.13
CA PRO A 36 2.01 -14.02 5.99
C PRO A 36 0.51 -14.14 6.27
N HIS A 37 -0.25 -13.07 6.03
CA HIS A 37 -1.66 -12.93 6.37
C HIS A 37 -2.55 -12.80 5.12
N GLY A 38 -2.06 -13.21 3.95
CA GLY A 38 -2.72 -12.96 2.67
C GLY A 38 -4.12 -13.58 2.51
N GLU A 39 -4.46 -14.59 3.32
CA GLU A 39 -5.81 -15.16 3.37
C GLU A 39 -6.78 -14.34 4.23
N LEU A 40 -6.26 -13.61 5.23
CA LEU A 40 -7.05 -12.84 6.19
C LEU A 40 -7.13 -11.35 5.84
N ILE A 41 -6.15 -10.83 5.09
CA ILE A 41 -6.05 -9.43 4.67
C ILE A 41 -6.49 -9.31 3.21
N ILE A 42 -7.56 -8.54 2.98
CA ILE A 42 -8.14 -8.29 1.65
C ILE A 42 -7.24 -7.33 0.84
N GLY A 43 -6.66 -6.34 1.51
CA GLY A 43 -5.75 -5.42 0.87
C GLY A 43 -5.27 -4.28 1.76
N VAL A 44 -4.29 -3.55 1.22
CA VAL A 44 -3.76 -2.32 1.79
C VAL A 44 -4.19 -1.16 0.91
N PHE A 45 -4.72 -0.12 1.53
CA PHE A 45 -5.21 1.07 0.85
C PHE A 45 -4.46 2.28 1.38
N PHE A 46 -4.09 3.17 0.45
CA PHE A 46 -3.41 4.41 0.79
C PHE A 46 -4.31 5.59 0.49
N ASP A 47 -4.38 6.50 1.45
CA ASP A 47 -4.76 7.88 1.20
C ASP A 47 -3.48 8.73 1.27
N VAL A 48 -3.11 9.32 0.14
CA VAL A 48 -1.92 10.17 0.01
C VAL A 48 -2.40 11.59 -0.19
N ASP A 49 -2.00 12.48 0.72
CA ASP A 49 -2.37 13.90 0.72
C ASP A 49 -3.89 14.13 0.52
N GLU A 50 -4.74 13.30 1.16
CA GLU A 50 -6.20 13.39 1.08
C GLU A 50 -6.73 13.25 -0.35
N GLY A 51 -6.03 12.44 -1.15
CA GLY A 51 -6.30 12.19 -2.56
C GLY A 51 -5.75 13.24 -3.52
N ALA A 52 -5.08 14.30 -3.04
CA ALA A 52 -4.52 15.34 -3.87
C ALA A 52 -3.24 14.87 -4.60
N GLU A 53 -3.18 15.09 -5.91
CA GLU A 53 -1.98 14.80 -6.72
C GLU A 53 -1.00 15.98 -6.67
N VAL A 54 -0.30 16.09 -5.54
CA VAL A 54 0.72 17.12 -5.34
C VAL A 54 2.11 16.52 -5.57
N THR A 55 2.98 17.20 -6.33
CA THR A 55 4.38 16.80 -6.42
C THR A 55 5.17 17.51 -5.31
N ARG A 56 5.74 16.72 -4.40
CA ARG A 56 6.56 17.20 -3.29
C ARG A 56 8.02 17.35 -3.67
N ASN A 57 8.70 18.37 -3.15
CA ASN A 57 10.09 18.68 -3.49
C ASN A 57 11.06 18.41 -2.34
N GLY A 58 11.97 17.46 -2.54
CA GLY A 58 12.99 17.12 -1.56
C GLY A 58 12.45 16.34 -0.34
N PRO A 59 13.34 15.86 0.54
CA PRO A 59 12.98 14.98 1.66
C PRO A 59 12.17 15.68 2.76
N ASP A 60 12.32 16.98 2.95
CA ASP A 60 11.62 17.71 4.03
C ASP A 60 10.18 18.12 3.68
N ASP A 61 9.81 18.09 2.39
CA ASP A 61 8.43 18.27 1.93
C ASP A 61 7.78 16.88 1.85
N THR A 62 7.14 16.47 2.95
CA THR A 62 6.62 15.11 3.12
C THR A 62 5.26 14.94 2.45
N TYR A 63 5.05 13.76 1.88
CA TYR A 63 3.69 13.29 1.61
C TYR A 63 3.03 12.86 2.91
N LYS A 64 1.78 13.25 3.13
CA LYS A 64 0.98 12.71 4.23
C LYS A 64 0.35 11.41 3.78
N LEU A 65 0.53 10.36 4.56
CA LEU A 65 0.04 9.03 4.24
C LEU A 65 -0.82 8.49 5.37
N ASP A 66 -2.02 8.06 5.03
CA ASP A 66 -2.87 7.21 5.87
C ASP A 66 -2.99 5.84 5.20
N ILE A 67 -2.82 4.79 6.01
CA ILE A 67 -2.87 3.41 5.55
C ILE A 67 -4.04 2.71 6.21
N THR A 68 -4.90 2.10 5.41
CA THR A 68 -5.95 1.20 5.89
C THR A 68 -5.61 -0.24 5.49
N ILE A 69 -5.54 -1.13 6.47
CA ILE A 69 -5.35 -2.57 6.26
C ILE A 69 -6.73 -3.23 6.36
N LEU A 70 -7.33 -3.52 5.22
CA LEU A 70 -8.66 -4.11 5.15
C LEU A 70 -8.56 -5.62 5.37
N HIS A 71 -9.27 -6.14 6.36
CA HIS A 71 -9.31 -7.57 6.68
C HIS A 71 -10.72 -8.14 6.54
N GLN A 72 -10.78 -9.47 6.42
CA GLN A 72 -12.04 -10.20 6.33
C GLN A 72 -12.83 -10.11 7.65
N ALA A 73 -14.15 -10.16 7.55
CA ALA A 73 -15.04 -10.32 8.69
C ALA A 73 -15.34 -11.79 8.97
N ASP A 74 -15.32 -12.62 7.92
CA ASP A 74 -15.63 -14.06 7.96
C ASP A 74 -14.46 -14.89 7.39
N PRO A 75 -14.26 -16.14 7.84
CA PRO A 75 -15.01 -16.84 8.89
C PRO A 75 -14.51 -16.54 10.31
N ASP A 76 -13.31 -15.98 10.48
CA ASP A 76 -12.69 -15.72 11.78
C ASP A 76 -12.23 -14.26 11.89
N PHE A 77 -13.14 -13.41 12.35
CA PHE A 77 -12.91 -11.99 12.58
C PHE A 77 -11.70 -11.73 13.48
N PHE A 78 -11.56 -12.45 14.60
CA PHE A 78 -10.52 -12.17 15.58
C PHE A 78 -9.13 -12.52 15.06
N ALA A 79 -9.01 -13.62 14.30
CA ALA A 79 -7.76 -13.95 13.63
C ALA A 79 -7.40 -12.89 12.57
N ALA A 80 -8.38 -12.44 11.80
CA ALA A 80 -8.18 -11.44 10.75
C ALA A 80 -7.82 -10.05 11.30
N GLU A 81 -8.52 -9.60 12.34
CA GLU A 81 -8.23 -8.35 13.05
C GLU A 81 -6.81 -8.41 13.65
N LYS A 82 -6.47 -9.48 14.36
CA LYS A 82 -5.13 -9.65 14.95
C LYS A 82 -4.03 -9.62 13.88
N ALA A 83 -4.26 -10.28 12.75
CA ALA A 83 -3.33 -10.28 11.62
C ALA A 83 -3.14 -8.87 11.04
N ALA A 84 -4.23 -8.12 10.86
CA ALA A 84 -4.19 -6.75 10.36
C ALA A 84 -3.50 -5.80 11.34
N THR A 85 -3.79 -5.89 12.64
CA THR A 85 -3.11 -5.11 13.69
C THR A 85 -1.61 -5.42 13.73
N THR A 86 -1.23 -6.70 13.67
CA THR A 86 0.19 -7.09 13.64
C THR A 86 0.91 -6.51 12.43
N ALA A 87 0.26 -6.53 11.25
CA ALA A 87 0.80 -5.91 10.05
C ALA A 87 0.91 -4.39 10.19
N ALA A 88 -0.10 -3.73 10.77
CA ALA A 88 -0.13 -2.29 11.02
C ALA A 88 1.04 -1.85 11.93
N ASP A 89 1.21 -2.52 13.07
CA ASP A 89 2.29 -2.25 14.02
C ASP A 89 3.68 -2.40 13.36
N THR A 90 3.83 -3.45 12.55
CA THR A 90 5.08 -3.73 11.81
C THR A 90 5.36 -2.63 10.78
N ILE A 91 4.33 -2.17 10.07
CA ILE A 91 4.44 -1.09 9.08
C ILE A 91 4.77 0.22 9.77
N GLU A 92 4.05 0.58 10.83
CA GLU A 92 4.28 1.81 11.58
C GLU A 92 5.71 1.87 12.12
N THR A 93 6.19 0.77 12.71
CA THR A 93 7.57 0.65 13.19
C THR A 93 8.56 0.89 12.05
N ALA A 94 8.36 0.25 10.90
CA ALA A 94 9.26 0.42 9.74
C ALA A 94 9.29 1.87 9.23
N PHE A 95 8.15 2.57 9.19
CA PHE A 95 8.09 3.98 8.82
C PHE A 95 8.81 4.86 9.83
N ARG A 96 8.53 4.68 11.14
CA ARG A 96 9.16 5.47 12.20
C ARG A 96 10.68 5.29 12.20
N GLU A 97 11.18 4.05 12.12
CA GLU A 97 12.61 3.77 12.09
C GLU A 97 13.30 4.39 10.87
N LYS A 98 12.64 4.34 9.71
CA LYS A 98 13.25 4.76 8.45
C LYS A 98 13.17 6.27 8.20
N LEU A 99 12.05 6.89 8.56
CA LEU A 99 11.68 8.24 8.13
C LEU A 99 11.54 9.26 9.26
N PHE A 100 11.57 8.83 10.51
CA PHE A 100 11.44 9.73 11.67
C PHE A 100 12.62 9.63 12.64
N ALA A 101 13.03 8.42 13.04
CA ALA A 101 14.04 8.21 14.08
C ALA A 101 15.41 8.88 13.81
N PRO A 102 15.96 8.90 12.57
CA PRO A 102 17.27 9.48 12.30
C PRO A 102 17.37 10.98 12.54
N SER A 103 16.30 11.72 12.23
CA SER A 103 16.24 13.19 12.25
C SER A 103 15.31 13.75 13.33
N LYS A 104 14.53 12.89 14.00
CA LYS A 104 13.40 13.28 14.88
C LYS A 104 12.38 14.20 14.20
N LYS A 105 12.33 14.15 12.87
CA LYS A 105 11.42 14.90 12.00
C LYS A 105 11.11 14.01 10.80
N TRP A 106 9.83 13.91 10.42
CA TRP A 106 9.44 13.14 9.25
C TRP A 106 10.15 13.62 7.99
N GLN A 107 10.65 12.66 7.20
CA GLN A 107 11.25 12.89 5.89
C GLN A 107 10.62 11.97 4.86
N HIS A 108 10.59 12.41 3.61
CA HIS A 108 10.00 11.77 2.44
C HIS A 108 8.49 11.56 2.51
N ILE A 109 8.02 10.81 3.50
CA ILE A 109 6.64 10.42 3.75
C ILE A 109 6.39 10.46 5.25
N GLU A 110 5.37 11.19 5.67
CA GLU A 110 4.87 11.24 7.03
C GLU A 110 3.69 10.27 7.15
N LEU A 111 3.87 9.21 7.95
CA LEU A 111 2.78 8.30 8.27
C LEU A 111 1.90 8.92 9.36
N ARG A 112 0.68 9.30 8.99
CA ARG A 112 -0.32 9.88 9.90
C ARG A 112 -1.08 8.79 10.66
N SER A 113 -1.52 7.75 9.95
CA SER A 113 -2.22 6.61 10.53
C SER A 113 -1.91 5.31 9.78
N CYS A 114 -1.96 4.19 10.49
CA CYS A 114 -1.92 2.86 9.91
C CYS A 114 -2.88 1.97 10.72
N GLU A 115 -4.09 1.79 10.22
CA GLU A 115 -5.17 1.20 11.01
C GLU A 115 -5.79 -0.03 10.32
N PRO A 116 -6.07 -1.10 11.09
CA PRO A 116 -6.87 -2.21 10.60
C PRO A 116 -8.34 -1.78 10.43
N MET A 117 -9.00 -2.30 9.41
CA MET A 117 -10.42 -2.10 9.16
C MET A 117 -11.09 -3.39 8.72
N SER A 118 -12.21 -3.72 9.34
CA SER A 118 -13.03 -4.84 8.91
C SER A 118 -13.78 -4.51 7.63
N GLU A 119 -13.90 -5.45 6.70
CA GLU A 119 -14.77 -5.32 5.54
C GLU A 119 -16.23 -5.04 5.90
N SER A 120 -16.70 -5.53 7.06
CA SER A 120 -18.07 -5.26 7.55
C SER A 120 -18.28 -3.80 7.97
N ALA A 121 -17.21 -3.07 8.26
CA ALA A 121 -17.25 -1.65 8.59
C ALA A 121 -17.01 -0.75 7.36
N LEU A 122 -16.64 -1.33 6.21
CA LEU A 122 -16.33 -0.56 5.00
C LEU A 122 -17.61 -0.09 4.31
N THR A 123 -17.89 1.21 4.39
CA THR A 123 -19.02 1.78 3.64
C THR A 123 -18.73 1.85 2.14
N TYR A 124 -19.80 1.82 1.33
CA TYR A 124 -19.67 1.99 -0.11
C TYR A 124 -19.05 3.34 -0.51
N GLN A 125 -19.31 4.41 0.27
CA GLN A 125 -18.70 5.71 0.02
C GLN A 125 -17.18 5.65 0.20
N MET A 126 -16.71 5.03 1.29
CA MET A 126 -15.29 4.84 1.56
C MET A 126 -14.66 4.00 0.44
N PHE A 127 -15.26 2.88 0.06
CA PHE A 127 -14.73 2.03 -1.02
C PHE A 127 -14.51 2.79 -2.34
N LYS A 128 -15.37 3.75 -2.70
CA LYS A 128 -15.19 4.59 -3.91
C LYS A 128 -13.99 5.55 -3.81
N GLN A 129 -13.58 5.93 -2.61
CA GLN A 129 -12.48 6.86 -2.35
C GLN A 129 -11.15 6.12 -2.11
N LEU A 130 -11.22 4.87 -1.65
CA LEU A 130 -10.05 4.06 -1.36
C LEU A 130 -9.23 3.76 -2.62
N LYS A 131 -7.98 4.23 -2.64
CA LYS A 131 -6.99 3.82 -3.64
C LYS A 131 -6.25 2.58 -3.13
N ARG A 132 -6.55 1.42 -3.73
CA ARG A 132 -5.85 0.17 -3.40
C ARG A 132 -4.39 0.30 -3.81
N TRP A 133 -3.49 0.12 -2.85
CA TRP A 133 -2.07 0.04 -3.14
C TRP A 133 -1.72 -1.31 -3.76
N ARG A 134 -0.86 -1.29 -4.78
CA ARG A 134 -0.34 -2.46 -5.47
C ARG A 134 1.16 -2.28 -5.64
N LEU A 135 1.93 -3.31 -5.33
CA LEU A 135 3.35 -3.33 -5.62
C LEU A 135 3.56 -3.70 -7.10
N GLU A 136 3.52 -2.71 -8.02
CA GLU A 136 3.64 -2.97 -9.47
C GLU A 136 5.09 -3.22 -9.98
N HIS A 137 6.00 -3.69 -9.11
CA HIS A 137 7.39 -3.99 -9.48
C HIS A 137 7.87 -5.41 -9.15
N ILE A 138 6.96 -6.34 -8.81
CA ILE A 138 7.25 -7.75 -9.09
C ILE A 138 6.91 -7.96 -10.56
N SER A 139 7.90 -7.80 -11.44
CA SER A 139 7.83 -8.39 -12.77
C SER A 139 7.36 -9.84 -12.60
N LEU A 140 6.31 -10.22 -13.33
CA LEU A 140 5.98 -11.61 -13.61
C LEU A 140 7.15 -12.25 -14.36
N ALA A 141 8.22 -12.58 -13.64
CA ALA A 141 9.17 -13.58 -14.06
C ALA A 141 8.58 -14.92 -13.61
N ALA A 142 7.92 -15.58 -14.56
CA ALA A 142 7.38 -16.96 -14.55
C ALA A 142 5.86 -17.02 -14.71
N ASP A 143 5.40 -16.81 -15.94
CA ASP A 143 4.44 -17.73 -16.53
C ASP A 143 5.04 -18.14 -17.89
N PRO A 144 5.35 -19.43 -18.15
CA PRO A 144 5.91 -19.83 -19.43
C PRO A 144 4.93 -19.44 -20.54
N GLN A 145 5.44 -18.74 -21.56
CA GLN A 145 4.67 -18.38 -22.73
C GLN A 145 4.05 -19.64 -23.32
N GLN A 146 2.73 -19.78 -23.16
CA GLN A 146 1.97 -20.84 -23.80
C GLN A 146 2.10 -20.66 -25.31
N PRO A 147 2.62 -21.64 -26.06
CA PRO A 147 2.83 -21.49 -27.49
C PRO A 147 1.46 -21.34 -28.18
N VAL A 148 1.32 -20.28 -28.96
CA VAL A 148 0.21 -20.12 -29.89
C VAL A 148 0.29 -21.23 -30.92
N LEU A 149 -0.69 -22.14 -30.89
CA LEU A 149 -0.91 -23.09 -31.98
C LEU A 149 -1.26 -22.29 -33.24
N ALA A 150 -0.45 -22.46 -34.28
CA ALA A 150 -0.76 -22.00 -35.62
C ALA A 150 -1.69 -23.02 -36.30
N GLU A 151 -2.80 -22.53 -36.84
CA GLU A 151 -3.48 -23.13 -38.00
C GLU A 151 -3.43 -22.14 -39.16
#